data_AF-A0A7X5UZH8-F1
#
_entry.id   AF-A0A7X5UZH8-F1
#
_cell.length_a   1.000
_cell.length_b   1.000
_cell.length_c   1.000
_cell.angle_alpha   90.00
_cell.angle_beta   90.00
_cell.angle_gamma   90.00
#
_symmetry.space_group_name_H-M   'P 1'
#
loop_
_entity.id
_entity.type
_entity.pdbx_description
1 polymer ?
#
loop_
_entity_poly.entity_id
_entity_poly.type
_entity_poly.pdbx_seq_one_letter_code
_entity_poly.pdbx_strand_id
1 'polypeptide(L)' 'MLPGVAEGEAPRVEYACERCGGVAVTRDAWAEWDVSSQAWALSETFDFAFCHQCHRETRLAVRPVG' A
#
# COMPACT_ATOMS: atom_id res chain seq x y z
N MET A 1 1.27 6.34 35.17
CA MET A 1 0.14 5.77 34.42
C MET A 1 0.54 5.79 32.95
N LEU A 2 0.49 4.63 32.29
CA LEU A 2 1.55 4.10 31.42
C LEU A 2 1.78 4.89 30.10
N PRO A 3 3.02 5.32 29.80
CA PRO A 3 3.39 5.73 28.45
C PRO A 3 3.78 4.48 27.64
N GLY A 4 3.12 4.21 26.51
CA GLY A 4 3.67 3.26 25.54
C GLY A 4 2.71 2.31 24.81
N VAL A 5 1.39 2.44 24.95
CA VAL A 5 0.47 1.74 24.05
C VAL A 5 -0.49 2.74 23.42
N ALA A 6 -0.22 3.09 22.17
CA ALA A 6 -1.15 3.86 21.35
C ALA A 6 -2.37 2.99 21.04
N GLU A 7 -3.56 3.55 21.16
CA GLU A 7 -4.83 2.92 20.76
C GLU A 7 -4.77 2.42 19.30
N GLY A 8 -5.04 1.13 19.10
CA GLY A 8 -5.49 0.56 17.83
C GLY A 8 -4.43 0.46 16.72
N GLU A 9 -3.44 -0.41 16.87
CA GLU A 9 -2.55 -0.76 15.75
C GLU A 9 -3.33 -1.57 14.70
N ALA A 10 -3.50 -0.99 13.51
CA ALA A 10 -4.07 -1.71 12.38
C ALA A 10 -3.22 -2.96 12.09
N PRO A 11 -3.85 -4.11 11.79
CA PRO A 11 -3.12 -5.34 11.53
C PRO A 11 -2.12 -5.13 10.39
N ARG A 12 -0.87 -5.58 10.58
CA ARG A 12 0.12 -5.54 9.51
C ARG A 12 -0.30 -6.49 8.40
N VAL A 13 -0.26 -6.02 7.17
CA VAL A 13 -0.62 -6.81 6.00
C VAL A 13 0.42 -6.67 4.90
N GLU A 14 0.51 -7.69 4.07
CA GLU A 14 1.19 -7.65 2.78
C GLU A 14 0.15 -7.68 1.65
N TYR A 15 0.46 -6.98 0.57
CA TYR A 15 -0.27 -7.08 -0.69
C TYR A 15 0.52 -7.99 -1.63
N ALA A 16 -0.13 -9.02 -2.15
CA ALA A 16 0.44 -9.95 -3.10
C ALA A 16 -0.36 -9.97 -4.40
N CYS A 17 0.30 -10.28 -5.50
CA CYS A 17 -0.37 -10.57 -6.76
C CYS A 17 -1.27 -11.80 -6.59
N GLU A 18 -2.56 -11.68 -6.91
CA GLU A 18 -3.51 -12.80 -6.82
C GLU A 18 -3.08 -14.02 -7.68
N ARG A 19 -2.31 -13.78 -8.76
CA ARG A 19 -1.90 -14.82 -9.71
C ARG A 19 -0.63 -15.56 -9.32
N CYS A 20 0.46 -14.83 -9.03
CA CYS A 20 1.76 -15.45 -8.75
C CYS A 20 2.10 -15.47 -7.25
N GLY A 21 1.30 -14.81 -6.41
CA GLY A 21 1.53 -14.72 -4.97
C GLY A 21 2.71 -13.84 -4.55
N GLY A 22 3.41 -13.22 -5.49
CA GLY A 22 4.56 -12.37 -5.20
C GLY A 22 4.16 -10.95 -4.78
N VAL A 23 5.00 -10.33 -3.96
CA VAL A 23 4.72 -9.05 -3.29
C VAL A 23 5.26 -7.82 -4.04
N ALA A 24 5.89 -8.02 -5.20
CA ALA A 24 6.39 -6.92 -6.03
C ALA A 24 5.23 -6.34 -6.85
N VAL A 25 4.36 -5.60 -6.17
CA VAL A 25 3.13 -5.02 -6.73
C VAL A 25 3.08 -3.52 -6.51
N THR A 26 2.46 -2.80 -7.46
CA THR A 26 2.18 -1.37 -7.37
C THR A 26 0.71 -1.09 -7.63
N ARG A 27 0.29 0.11 -7.25
CA ARG A 27 -1.07 0.61 -7.39
C ARG A 27 -1.00 2.03 -7.93
N ASP A 28 -1.95 2.39 -8.77
CA ASP A 28 -2.02 3.77 -9.25
C ASP A 28 -2.47 4.69 -8.12
N ALA A 29 -1.93 5.90 -8.13
CA ALA A 29 -2.22 6.89 -7.13
C ALA A 29 -2.04 8.30 -7.66
N TRP A 30 -2.75 9.25 -7.05
CA TRP A 30 -2.48 10.66 -7.23
C TRP A 30 -1.63 11.17 -6.08
N ALA A 31 -0.60 11.92 -6.46
CA ALA A 31 0.15 12.74 -5.54
C ALA A 31 -0.10 14.20 -5.86
N GLU A 32 -0.32 15.01 -4.83
CA GLU A 32 -0.53 16.44 -4.94
C GLU A 32 0.63 17.20 -4.30
N TRP A 33 0.92 18.38 -4.84
CA TRP A 33 1.99 19.21 -4.31
C TRP A 33 1.50 19.94 -3.06
N ASP A 34 2.07 19.61 -1.90
CA ASP A 34 1.79 20.31 -0.65
C ASP A 34 2.76 21.50 -0.50
N VAL A 35 2.20 22.72 -0.55
CA VAL A 35 2.98 23.96 -0.49
C VAL A 35 3.61 24.17 0.89
N SER A 36 3.02 23.66 1.97
CA SER A 36 3.52 23.89 3.33
C SER A 36 4.76 23.05 3.64
N SER A 37 4.76 21.80 3.19
CA SER A 37 5.82 20.83 3.36
C SER A 37 6.80 20.80 2.18
N GLN A 38 6.45 21.46 1.07
CA GLN A 38 7.22 21.48 -0.18
C GLN A 38 7.54 20.07 -0.68
N ALA A 39 6.53 19.20 -0.63
CA ALA A 39 6.65 17.80 -1.00
C ALA A 39 5.41 17.30 -1.75
N TRP A 40 5.58 16.25 -2.55
CA TRP A 40 4.47 15.50 -3.11
C TRP A 40 3.88 14.60 -2.01
N ALA A 41 2.60 14.79 -1.71
CA ALA A 41 1.86 13.96 -0.76
C ALA A 41 0.92 13.03 -1.51
N LEU A 42 0.83 11.77 -1.08
CA LEU A 42 -0.12 10.81 -1.61
C LEU A 42 -1.53 11.20 -1.18
N SER A 43 -2.39 11.58 -2.12
CA SER A 43 -3.75 12.05 -1.82
C SER A 43 -4.80 10.95 -1.97
N GLU A 44 -4.70 10.13 -3.02
CA GLU A 44 -5.67 9.07 -3.30
C GLU A 44 -5.02 7.91 -4.04
N THR A 45 -5.59 6.73 -3.88
CA THR A 45 -5.09 5.48 -4.47
C THR A 45 -6.23 4.75 -5.18
N PHE A 46 -5.97 4.17 -6.35
CA PHE A 46 -7.01 3.63 -7.23
C PHE A 46 -6.97 2.10 -7.32
N ASP A 47 -8.01 1.45 -7.84
CA ASP A 47 -8.08 -0.01 -7.88
C ASP A 47 -7.14 -0.66 -8.90
N PHE A 48 -6.57 0.12 -9.82
CA PHE A 48 -5.57 -0.40 -10.75
C PHE A 48 -4.32 -0.85 -10.00
N ALA A 49 -3.90 -2.09 -10.26
CA ALA A 49 -2.67 -2.65 -9.71
C ALA A 49 -1.85 -3.39 -10.76
N PHE A 50 -0.53 -3.33 -10.62
CA PHE A 50 0.42 -3.97 -11.54
C PHE A 50 1.34 -4.92 -10.76
N CYS A 51 1.62 -6.08 -11.34
CA CYS A 51 2.58 -7.03 -10.79
C CYS A 51 3.88 -6.97 -11.59
N HIS A 52 4.97 -6.60 -10.92
CA HIS A 52 6.30 -6.50 -11.53
C HIS A 52 6.92 -7.86 -11.86
N GLN A 53 6.48 -8.96 -11.23
CA GLN A 53 6.96 -10.30 -11.58
C GLN A 53 6.22 -10.86 -12.80
N CYS A 54 4.92 -10.58 -12.90
CA CYS A 54 4.11 -11.01 -14.04
C CYS A 54 4.18 -10.05 -15.24
N HIS A 55 4.71 -8.84 -15.05
CA HIS A 55 4.74 -7.74 -16.02
C HIS A 55 3.36 -7.44 -16.65
N ARG A 56 2.31 -7.40 -15.81
CA ARG A 56 0.92 -7.14 -16.24
C ARG A 56 0.06 -6.65 -15.08
N GLU A 57 -1.12 -6.14 -15.43
CA GLU A 57 -2.20 -5.82 -14.48
C GLU A 57 -2.58 -7.02 -13.61
N THR A 58 -2.93 -6.75 -12.35
CA THR A 58 -3.35 -7.75 -11.39
C THR A 58 -4.38 -7.21 -10.40
N ARG A 59 -4.96 -8.11 -9.60
CA ARG A 59 -5.65 -7.78 -8.36
C ARG A 59 -4.75 -8.08 -7.18
N LEU A 60 -4.94 -7.35 -6.10
CA LEU A 60 -4.17 -7.51 -4.88
C LEU A 60 -4.89 -8.44 -3.90
N ALA A 61 -4.20 -9.49 -3.48
CA ALA A 61 -4.59 -10.33 -2.36
C ALA A 61 -3.94 -9.78 -1.08
N VAL A 62 -4.77 -9.49 -0.07
CA VAL A 62 -4.31 -9.02 1.25
C VAL A 62 -4.06 -10.20 2.16
N ARG A 63 -2.91 -10.23 2.84
CA ARG A 63 -2.56 -11.29 3.80
C ARG A 63 -2.00 -10.68 5.08
N PRO A 64 -2.29 -11.24 6.27
CA PRO A 64 -1.69 -10.77 7.51
C PRO A 64 -0.19 -11.08 7.54
N VAL A 65 0.59 -10.19 8.13
CA VAL A 65 2.01 -10.38 8.45
C VAL A 65 2.15 -10.41 9.97
N GLY A 66 2.72 -11.50 10.48
CA GLY A 66 2.95 -11.72 11.92
C GLY A 66 4.23 -11.10 12.45
#